data_AF-A0A0D0ED10-F1
#
_entry.id   AF-A0A0D0ED10-F1
#
_cell.length_a   1.000
_cell.length_b   1.000
_cell.length_c   1.000
_cell.angle_alpha   90.00
_cell.angle_beta   90.00
_cell.angle_gamma   90.00
#
_symmetry.space_group_name_H-M   'P 1'
#
loop_
_entity.id
_entity.type
_entity.pdbx_description
1 polymer ?
#
loop_
_entity_poly.entity_id
_entity_poly.type
_entity_poly.pdbx_seq_one_letter_code
_entity_poly.pdbx_strand_id
1 'polypeptide(L)'
;RSRSYTNVVNGLLLSSHTTPVELSLEERTYLTRMLEMLAFSTAAWNLWTRCFELVKLKQKDLTIATTSVHDVLVKYLGHQDLSASDRLVNFKIFLLNWKGWQQRVDKGKETDLLCNWYKIYPQPDLPSCDCFYWLLLWISFVELVHYHHPLDLKNYVFPAMGAAGIMQPREPLSHDTVQSWIDEAVSGAKIAVSNGGKFTTHMYRRGGAQYRYMFAPVGKRFTLAKVRWWGGWAENKHRDTMIRYLLDELHAYETDHGDALCPIQQEANVSLLGEHTLVKPATTEDVCLLQASISTDLHQAVWQITNIVVATSKSMGTVPLLPPSLLTTLSPNVNSLLALPTMTVQGAEQALAPLTSLMVQCLPLLTLSSDSSLPSTTSQVITNQGPPPGSQHKWCSHKVSHALPTKDLIIPDVPVVNGDGTRQHRRDSWREIVKQWVKGDPK
;
A
#
# COMPACT_ATOMS: atom_id res chain seq x y z
N ARG A 1 5.02 -2.54 23.72
CA ARG A 1 5.86 -1.32 23.78
C ARG A 1 5.16 -0.09 23.17
N SER A 2 4.45 -0.17 22.02
CA SER A 2 3.73 0.99 21.46
C SER A 2 2.72 1.67 22.41
N ARG A 3 1.98 0.90 23.22
CA ARG A 3 1.05 1.42 24.24
C ARG A 3 1.71 2.33 25.28
N SER A 4 3.02 2.20 25.53
CA SER A 4 3.74 3.03 26.51
C SER A 4 3.95 4.46 26.01
N TYR A 5 4.22 4.63 24.71
CA TYR A 5 4.51 5.95 24.12
C TYR A 5 3.24 6.76 23.92
N THR A 6 2.18 6.09 23.45
CA THR A 6 0.86 6.70 23.30
C THR A 6 0.37 7.22 24.64
N ASN A 7 0.58 6.53 25.75
CA ASN A 7 0.15 7.02 27.07
C ASN A 7 0.89 8.29 27.53
N VAL A 8 2.19 8.42 27.27
CA VAL A 8 2.96 9.64 27.61
C VAL A 8 2.51 10.81 26.74
N VAL A 9 2.36 10.57 25.43
CA VAL A 9 1.94 11.63 24.50
C VAL A 9 0.45 11.97 24.66
N ASN A 10 -0.39 11.00 25.02
CA ASN A 10 -1.78 11.21 25.42
C ASN A 10 -1.87 12.04 26.68
N GLY A 11 -1.04 11.75 27.69
CA GLY A 11 -0.94 12.59 28.88
C GLY A 11 -0.55 14.02 28.51
N LEU A 12 0.46 14.19 27.66
CA LEU A 12 0.93 15.49 27.16
C LEU A 12 -0.13 16.27 26.36
N LEU A 13 -0.90 15.60 25.49
CA LEU A 13 -1.82 16.26 24.55
C LEU A 13 -3.27 16.36 25.06
N LEU A 14 -3.71 15.40 25.89
CA LEU A 14 -5.08 15.36 26.44
C LEU A 14 -5.18 16.00 27.81
N SER A 15 -4.07 16.13 28.56
CA SER A 15 -4.14 16.86 29.82
C SER A 15 -4.28 18.36 29.54
N SER A 16 -5.41 18.91 29.96
CA SER A 16 -5.65 20.36 30.00
C SER A 16 -4.80 21.06 31.07
N HIS A 17 -3.77 20.38 31.59
CA HIS A 17 -3.08 20.76 32.81
C HIS A 17 -1.88 21.65 32.49
N THR A 18 -1.89 22.80 33.16
CA THR A 18 -0.93 23.90 33.18
C THR A 18 0.48 23.55 33.65
N THR A 19 0.79 22.28 33.91
CA THR A 19 2.11 21.85 34.38
C THR A 19 2.88 21.18 33.25
N PRO A 20 4.01 21.75 32.80
CA PRO A 20 4.83 21.14 31.76
C PRO A 20 5.29 19.76 32.20
N VAL A 21 5.04 18.74 31.38
CA VAL A 21 5.54 17.39 31.63
C VAL A 21 7.06 17.43 31.45
N GLU A 22 7.78 17.33 32.56
CA GLU A 22 9.24 17.23 32.56
C GLU A 22 9.66 15.82 32.15
N LEU A 23 10.05 15.66 30.88
CA LEU A 23 10.72 14.45 30.41
C LEU A 23 12.20 14.54 30.75
N SER A 24 12.79 13.42 31.20
CA SER A 24 14.25 13.35 31.31
C SER A 24 14.90 13.53 29.93
N LEU A 25 16.17 13.96 29.89
CA LEU A 25 16.90 14.15 28.63
C LEU A 25 16.93 12.85 27.80
N GLU A 26 17.11 11.70 28.45
CA GLU A 26 17.13 10.39 27.81
C GLU A 26 15.77 10.04 27.19
N GLU A 27 14.69 10.17 27.97
CA GLU A 27 13.32 9.90 27.50
C GLU A 27 12.93 10.84 26.36
N ARG A 28 13.22 12.13 26.49
CA ARG A 28 12.96 13.13 25.43
C ARG A 28 13.71 12.77 24.16
N THR A 29 15.00 12.48 24.25
CA THR A 29 15.83 12.13 23.07
C THR A 29 15.30 10.87 22.40
N TYR A 30 14.98 9.85 23.19
CA TYR A 30 14.42 8.59 22.70
C TYR A 30 13.06 8.78 22.01
N LEU A 31 12.11 9.46 22.66
CA LEU A 31 10.78 9.72 22.11
C LEU A 31 10.85 10.57 20.84
N THR A 32 11.70 11.59 20.82
CA THR A 32 11.88 12.45 19.65
C THR A 32 12.34 11.63 18.45
N ARG A 33 13.39 10.82 18.62
CA ARG A 33 13.91 9.96 17.57
C ARG A 33 12.84 9.00 17.05
N MET A 34 12.11 8.34 17.95
CA MET A 34 11.09 7.36 17.58
C MET A 34 9.91 7.98 16.83
N LEU A 35 9.38 9.10 17.32
CA LEU A 35 8.26 9.79 16.71
C LEU A 35 8.64 10.41 15.37
N GLU A 36 9.84 11.00 15.27
CA GLU A 36 10.34 11.53 14.00
C GLU A 36 10.48 10.42 12.96
N MET A 37 11.07 9.29 13.33
CA MET A 37 11.22 8.13 12.46
C MET A 37 9.85 7.64 11.97
N LEU A 38 8.87 7.47 12.85
CA LEU A 38 7.53 6.99 12.49
C LEU A 38 6.80 7.98 11.58
N ALA A 39 6.82 9.27 11.91
CA ALA A 39 6.22 10.32 11.09
C ALA A 39 6.89 10.39 9.70
N PHE A 40 8.22 10.32 9.64
CA PHE A 40 8.96 10.33 8.38
C PHE A 40 8.65 9.09 7.55
N SER A 41 8.74 7.89 8.13
CA SER A 41 8.50 6.61 7.45
C SER A 41 7.08 6.55 6.88
N THR A 42 6.07 6.92 7.69
CA THR A 42 4.68 6.88 7.25
C THR A 42 4.38 7.94 6.19
N ALA A 43 4.95 9.14 6.29
CA ALA A 43 4.86 10.16 5.25
C ALA A 43 5.53 9.71 3.94
N ALA A 44 6.73 9.16 3.99
CA ALA A 44 7.43 8.64 2.82
C ALA A 44 6.67 7.48 2.15
N TRP A 45 6.13 6.56 2.96
CA TRP A 45 5.35 5.42 2.51
C TRP A 45 4.03 5.83 1.86
N ASN A 46 3.37 6.87 2.37
CA ASN A 46 2.09 7.33 1.83
C ASN A 46 2.27 8.26 0.64
N LEU A 47 3.29 9.13 0.60
CA LEU A 47 3.48 10.13 -0.46
C LEU A 47 4.32 9.63 -1.64
N TRP A 48 5.11 8.57 -1.45
CA TRP A 48 6.03 8.01 -2.46
C TRP A 48 7.09 9.02 -2.95
N THR A 49 7.43 9.96 -2.06
CA THR A 49 8.53 10.90 -2.26
C THR A 49 9.86 10.18 -2.21
N ARG A 50 10.88 10.82 -2.79
CA ARG A 50 12.25 10.47 -2.44
C ARG A 50 12.61 11.08 -1.10
N CYS A 51 13.53 10.46 -0.39
CA CYS A 51 14.00 10.95 0.91
C CYS A 51 14.45 12.41 0.85
N PHE A 52 15.27 12.79 -0.14
CA PHE A 52 15.74 14.18 -0.30
C PHE A 52 14.65 15.20 -0.66
N GLU A 53 13.48 14.74 -1.10
CA GLU A 53 12.30 15.59 -1.35
C GLU A 53 11.55 15.81 -0.02
N LEU A 54 11.35 14.75 0.76
CA LEU A 54 10.59 14.79 2.01
C LEU A 54 11.31 15.51 3.14
N VAL A 55 12.64 15.34 3.29
CA VAL A 55 13.42 16.06 4.30
C VAL A 55 13.41 17.58 4.13
N LYS A 56 12.99 18.06 2.94
CA LYS A 56 12.86 19.49 2.64
C LYS A 56 11.47 20.05 2.95
N LEU A 57 10.55 19.22 3.43
CA LEU A 57 9.18 19.62 3.75
C LEU A 57 9.19 20.64 4.89
N LYS A 58 8.53 21.78 4.70
CA LYS A 58 8.43 22.86 5.68
C LYS A 58 7.00 23.02 6.16
N GLN A 59 6.83 23.69 7.31
CA GLN A 59 5.50 23.91 7.87
C GLN A 59 4.56 24.65 6.91
N LYS A 60 5.07 25.62 6.14
CA LYS A 60 4.28 26.32 5.10
C LYS A 60 3.73 25.40 3.99
N ASP A 61 4.31 24.22 3.82
CA ASP A 61 3.89 23.25 2.82
C ASP A 61 2.74 22.38 3.34
N LEU A 62 2.34 22.55 4.61
CA LEU A 62 1.20 21.88 5.23
C LEU A 62 0.00 22.85 5.32
N THR A 63 -1.19 22.32 5.06
CA THR A 63 -2.46 23.03 5.31
C THR A 63 -3.32 22.17 6.21
N ILE A 64 -3.27 22.48 7.51
CA ILE A 64 -3.97 21.76 8.57
C ILE A 64 -5.15 22.61 9.04
N ALA A 65 -6.38 22.14 8.80
CA ALA A 65 -7.57 22.76 9.34
C ALA A 65 -7.65 22.44 10.84
N THR A 66 -7.17 23.38 11.68
CA THR A 66 -6.79 23.12 13.07
C THR A 66 -7.89 22.47 13.90
N THR A 67 -9.12 22.95 13.87
CA THR A 67 -10.19 22.43 14.75
C THR A 67 -10.58 20.98 14.43
N SER A 68 -11.02 20.69 13.20
CA SER A 68 -11.52 19.35 12.86
C SER A 68 -10.43 18.28 12.83
N VAL A 69 -9.21 18.64 12.42
CA VAL A 69 -8.07 17.73 12.43
C VAL A 69 -7.66 17.41 13.87
N HIS A 70 -7.66 18.40 14.76
CA HIS A 70 -7.37 18.20 16.17
C HIS A 70 -8.41 17.29 16.85
N ASP A 71 -9.70 17.50 16.60
CA ASP A 71 -10.77 16.66 17.16
C ASP A 71 -10.59 15.18 16.77
N VAL A 72 -10.23 14.92 15.50
CA VAL A 72 -9.95 13.55 15.04
C VAL A 72 -8.68 12.99 15.69
N LEU A 73 -7.63 13.79 15.86
CA LEU A 73 -6.42 13.37 16.56
C LEU A 73 -6.72 13.02 18.03
N VAL A 74 -7.53 13.82 18.73
CA VAL A 74 -7.96 13.56 20.11
C VAL A 74 -8.70 12.22 20.18
N LYS A 75 -9.58 11.92 19.23
CA LYS A 75 -10.24 10.61 19.14
C LYS A 75 -9.25 9.45 18.95
N TYR A 76 -8.26 9.61 18.08
CA TYR A 76 -7.18 8.63 17.90
C TYR A 76 -6.44 8.35 19.21
N LEU A 77 -6.03 9.40 19.90
CA LEU A 77 -5.30 9.33 21.17
C LEU A 77 -6.16 8.68 22.26
N GLY A 78 -7.46 8.98 22.28
CA GLY A 78 -8.44 8.36 23.17
C GLY A 78 -8.86 6.94 22.77
N HIS A 79 -8.29 6.35 21.72
CA HIS A 79 -8.69 5.06 21.16
C HIS A 79 -10.20 4.97 20.86
N GLN A 80 -10.81 6.08 20.45
CA GLN A 80 -12.22 6.15 20.09
C GLN A 80 -12.41 5.76 18.62
N ASP A 81 -13.54 5.12 18.31
CA ASP A 81 -13.91 4.81 16.93
C ASP A 81 -14.20 6.09 16.14
N LEU A 82 -13.67 6.16 14.92
CA LEU A 82 -13.90 7.27 14.01
C LEU A 82 -15.22 7.08 13.26
N SER A 83 -16.09 8.09 13.36
CA SER A 83 -17.33 8.17 12.57
C SER A 83 -17.04 8.29 11.06
N ALA A 84 -18.06 8.12 10.23
CA ALA A 84 -17.93 8.29 8.78
C ALA A 84 -17.44 9.71 8.40
N SER A 85 -17.92 10.76 9.09
CA SER A 85 -17.47 12.13 8.88
C SER A 85 -16.03 12.36 9.33
N ASP A 86 -15.60 11.76 10.44
CA ASP A 86 -14.22 11.86 10.92
C ASP A 86 -13.23 11.31 9.89
N ARG A 87 -13.61 10.22 9.21
CA ARG A 87 -12.78 9.59 8.16
C ARG A 87 -12.63 10.44 6.90
N LEU A 88 -13.46 11.48 6.73
CA LEU A 88 -13.37 12.43 5.61
C LEU A 88 -12.55 13.68 5.96
N VAL A 89 -12.23 13.89 7.24
CA VAL A 89 -11.30 14.94 7.66
C VAL A 89 -9.93 14.66 7.06
N ASN A 90 -9.29 15.70 6.54
CA ASN A 90 -7.97 15.61 5.93
C ASN A 90 -7.20 16.91 6.15
N PHE A 91 -5.87 16.80 6.13
CA PHE A 91 -5.01 17.95 5.88
C PHE A 91 -4.30 17.78 4.54
N LYS A 92 -3.71 18.85 4.04
CA LYS A 92 -3.02 18.83 2.75
C LYS A 92 -1.51 18.98 2.91
N ILE A 93 -0.76 18.27 2.09
CA ILE A 93 0.69 18.40 1.95
C ILE A 93 0.99 18.88 0.52
N PHE A 94 1.78 19.93 0.40
CA PHE A 94 2.29 20.43 -0.88
C PHE A 94 3.73 19.97 -1.09
N LEU A 95 4.05 19.46 -2.28
CA LEU A 95 5.41 19.07 -2.64
C LEU A 95 5.99 19.99 -3.71
N LEU A 96 6.79 20.98 -3.27
CA LEU A 96 7.34 22.02 -4.16
C LEU A 96 8.35 21.48 -5.19
N ASN A 97 9.31 20.65 -4.75
CA ASN A 97 10.49 20.27 -5.57
C ASN A 97 10.39 18.86 -6.14
N TRP A 98 9.26 18.54 -6.76
CA TRP A 98 9.06 17.18 -7.25
C TRP A 98 9.64 16.98 -8.64
N LYS A 99 10.73 16.19 -8.73
CA LYS A 99 11.56 16.02 -9.95
C LYS A 99 10.77 15.66 -11.22
N GLY A 100 9.65 14.94 -11.08
CA GLY A 100 8.81 14.55 -12.22
C GLY A 100 7.96 15.68 -12.78
N TRP A 101 7.58 16.64 -11.93
CA TRP A 101 6.71 17.76 -12.27
C TRP A 101 7.48 19.01 -12.66
N GLN A 102 8.65 19.23 -12.06
CA GLN A 102 9.51 20.35 -12.45
C GLN A 102 9.83 20.33 -13.95
N GLN A 103 10.09 19.14 -14.51
CA GLN A 103 10.26 18.96 -15.95
C GLN A 103 9.02 19.31 -16.80
N ARG A 104 7.81 19.29 -16.23
CA ARG A 104 6.59 19.72 -16.93
C ARG A 104 6.49 21.25 -16.93
N VAL A 105 6.77 21.87 -15.78
CA VAL A 105 6.80 23.33 -15.62
C VAL A 105 7.87 23.93 -16.54
N ASP A 106 9.08 23.39 -16.51
CA ASP A 106 10.22 23.85 -17.32
C ASP A 106 9.95 23.75 -18.82
N LYS A 107 9.02 22.89 -19.24
CA LYS A 107 8.60 22.71 -20.65
C LYS A 107 7.42 23.59 -21.05
N GLY A 108 7.02 24.55 -20.21
CA GLY A 108 5.92 25.46 -20.50
C GLY A 108 4.56 24.76 -20.61
N LYS A 109 4.42 23.53 -20.12
CA LYS A 109 3.10 22.89 -20.03
C LYS A 109 2.34 23.53 -18.87
N GLU A 110 1.10 23.93 -19.16
CA GLU A 110 0.20 24.57 -18.20
C GLU A 110 0.19 23.80 -16.89
N THR A 111 0.53 24.51 -15.82
CA THR A 111 0.52 23.97 -14.47
C THR A 111 -0.90 24.03 -13.98
N ASP A 112 -1.60 22.89 -14.05
CA ASP A 112 -2.80 22.73 -13.24
C ASP A 112 -2.37 22.94 -11.77
N LEU A 113 -2.71 24.08 -11.17
CA LEU A 113 -2.15 24.57 -9.89
C LEU A 113 -2.36 23.59 -8.72
N LEU A 114 -3.20 22.57 -8.90
CA LEU A 114 -3.53 21.56 -7.90
C LEU A 114 -2.61 20.33 -7.92
N CYS A 115 -1.75 20.18 -8.92
CA CYS A 115 -1.07 18.90 -9.20
C CYS A 115 0.01 18.43 -8.21
N ASN A 116 0.24 19.16 -7.12
CA ASN A 116 1.20 18.79 -6.06
C ASN A 116 0.59 18.76 -4.65
N TRP A 117 -0.74 18.87 -4.53
CA TRP A 117 -1.43 18.82 -3.25
C TRP A 117 -1.95 17.42 -2.95
N TYR A 118 -1.48 16.86 -1.84
CA TYR A 118 -1.88 15.56 -1.34
C TYR A 118 -2.81 15.72 -0.18
N LYS A 119 -4.02 15.16 -0.27
CA LYS A 119 -4.92 15.07 0.87
C LYS A 119 -4.59 13.82 1.67
N ILE A 120 -4.24 14.01 2.93
CA ILE A 120 -3.93 12.94 3.88
C ILE A 120 -5.15 12.72 4.76
N TYR A 121 -5.71 11.52 4.67
CA TYR A 121 -6.89 11.09 5.42
C TYR A 121 -6.48 10.10 6.53
N PRO A 122 -7.23 10.04 7.63
CA PRO A 122 -7.16 8.97 8.64
C PRO A 122 -7.17 7.57 8.02
N GLN A 123 -6.29 6.70 8.49
CA GLN A 123 -6.20 5.28 8.07
C GLN A 123 -6.22 4.35 9.30
N PRO A 124 -7.34 4.30 10.05
CA PRO A 124 -7.43 3.50 11.28
C PRO A 124 -7.31 1.99 11.02
N ASP A 125 -7.54 1.55 9.79
CA ASP A 125 -7.35 0.18 9.32
C ASP A 125 -5.88 -0.19 9.05
N LEU A 126 -4.98 0.81 8.98
CA LEU A 126 -3.55 0.61 8.76
C LEU A 126 -2.72 1.49 9.71
N PRO A 127 -2.83 1.28 11.04
CA PRO A 127 -2.30 2.21 12.04
C PRO A 127 -0.76 2.34 11.99
N SER A 128 -0.05 1.28 11.57
CA SER A 128 1.41 1.31 11.41
C SER A 128 1.89 2.19 10.25
N CYS A 129 1.02 2.47 9.27
CA CYS A 129 1.32 3.32 8.13
C CYS A 129 0.43 4.56 8.08
N ASP A 130 -0.26 4.91 9.18
CA ASP A 130 -1.19 6.04 9.20
C ASP A 130 -0.43 7.38 9.30
N CYS A 131 -0.08 7.93 8.14
CA CYS A 131 0.58 9.23 8.02
C CYS A 131 -0.23 10.35 8.68
N PHE A 132 -1.57 10.27 8.67
CA PHE A 132 -2.40 11.29 9.30
C PHE A 132 -2.09 11.36 10.79
N TYR A 133 -2.16 10.22 11.46
CA TYR A 133 -1.92 10.12 12.89
C TYR A 133 -0.46 10.46 13.25
N TRP A 134 0.52 9.79 12.63
CA TRP A 134 1.92 9.92 13.05
C TRP A 134 2.50 11.31 12.77
N LEU A 135 2.14 11.95 11.65
CA LEU A 135 2.66 13.28 11.32
C LEU A 135 2.10 14.35 12.25
N LEU A 136 0.80 14.32 12.55
CA LEU A 136 0.16 15.27 13.46
C LEU A 136 0.64 15.08 14.90
N LEU A 137 0.81 13.83 15.32
CA LEU A 137 1.38 13.48 16.63
C LEU A 137 2.79 14.05 16.78
N TRP A 138 3.61 13.88 15.75
CA TRP A 138 4.98 14.41 15.71
C TRP A 138 5.03 15.93 15.80
N ILE A 139 4.25 16.64 14.97
CA ILE A 139 4.20 18.10 14.99
C ILE A 139 3.78 18.60 16.38
N SER A 140 2.71 18.03 16.93
CA SER A 140 2.21 18.40 18.26
C SER A 140 3.26 18.13 19.35
N PHE A 141 3.97 17.00 19.27
CA PHE A 141 5.05 16.67 20.20
C PHE A 141 6.20 17.67 20.12
N VAL A 142 6.65 18.02 18.92
CA VAL A 142 7.75 18.98 18.73
C VAL A 142 7.38 20.37 19.23
N GLU A 143 6.19 20.85 18.88
CA GLU A 143 5.68 22.15 19.34
C GLU A 143 5.59 22.21 20.86
N LEU A 144 5.12 21.14 21.51
CA LEU A 144 4.93 21.09 22.95
C LEU A 144 6.24 20.88 23.74
N VAL A 145 7.09 19.96 23.29
CA VAL A 145 8.25 19.46 24.06
C VAL A 145 9.55 20.17 23.73
N HIS A 146 9.73 20.62 22.48
CA HIS A 146 10.99 21.22 22.03
C HIS A 146 10.90 22.73 21.82
N TYR A 147 9.80 23.24 21.26
CA TYR A 147 9.70 24.64 20.89
C TYR A 147 8.87 25.48 21.87
N HIS A 148 7.91 24.87 22.56
CA HIS A 148 6.93 25.56 23.41
C HIS A 148 6.14 26.66 22.67
N HIS A 149 6.06 26.55 21.34
CA HIS A 149 5.29 27.43 20.47
C HIS A 149 4.99 26.72 19.15
N PRO A 150 3.98 27.20 18.38
CA PRO A 150 3.68 26.65 17.05
C PRO A 150 4.88 26.73 16.09
N LEU A 151 5.01 25.73 15.22
CA LEU A 151 6.13 25.64 14.28
C LEU A 151 6.14 26.82 13.29
N ASP A 152 7.27 27.51 13.15
CA ASP A 152 7.40 28.60 12.17
C ASP A 152 7.27 28.05 10.74
N LEU A 153 6.59 28.81 9.87
CA LEU A 153 6.33 28.47 8.47
C LEU A 153 7.59 28.10 7.67
N LYS A 154 8.76 28.63 8.01
CA LYS A 154 10.03 28.39 7.32
C LYS A 154 10.82 27.21 7.89
N ASN A 155 10.44 26.71 9.07
CA ASN A 155 11.11 25.58 9.71
C ASN A 155 10.77 24.27 8.99
N TYR A 156 11.71 23.34 9.05
CA TYR A 156 11.50 21.99 8.53
C TYR A 156 10.58 21.20 9.45
N VAL A 157 9.71 20.40 8.83
CA VAL A 157 8.82 19.46 9.55
C VAL A 157 9.65 18.33 10.16
N PHE A 158 10.73 17.92 9.49
CA PHE A 158 11.71 16.93 9.97
C PHE A 158 13.08 17.62 10.10
N PRO A 159 13.34 18.32 11.20
CA PRO A 159 14.60 19.03 11.41
C PRO A 159 15.70 18.07 11.91
N ALA A 160 16.96 18.44 11.71
CA ALA A 160 18.07 17.69 12.27
C ALA A 160 18.07 17.73 13.81
N MET A 161 18.52 16.63 14.41
CA MET A 161 18.71 16.53 15.85
C MET A 161 20.21 16.57 16.17
N GLY A 162 20.63 17.54 16.98
CA GLY A 162 22.00 17.62 17.47
C GLY A 162 22.32 16.54 18.51
N ALA A 163 23.62 16.34 18.79
CA ALA A 163 24.10 15.32 19.74
C ALA A 163 23.54 15.48 21.17
N ALA A 164 23.14 16.70 21.55
CA ALA A 164 22.53 16.99 22.86
C ALA A 164 21.02 16.73 22.91
N GLY A 165 20.43 16.11 21.87
CA GLY A 165 18.98 15.92 21.76
C GLY A 165 18.22 17.22 21.50
N ILE A 166 18.92 18.27 21.05
CA ILE A 166 18.35 19.58 20.71
C ILE A 166 18.01 19.59 19.22
N MET A 167 16.77 19.96 18.91
CA MET A 167 16.27 20.08 17.55
C MET A 167 16.79 21.36 16.89
N GLN A 168 17.17 21.27 15.60
CA GLN A 168 17.66 22.39 14.81
C GLN A 168 16.64 22.74 13.71
N PRO A 169 15.63 23.59 13.99
CA PRO A 169 14.48 23.80 13.10
C PRO A 169 14.82 24.24 11.66
N ARG A 170 16.01 24.83 11.47
CA ARG A 170 16.50 25.38 10.20
C ARG A 170 17.44 24.44 9.44
N GLU A 171 17.73 23.28 10.00
CA GLU A 171 18.56 22.25 9.37
C GLU A 171 17.67 21.04 9.07
N PRO A 172 17.64 20.53 7.83
CA PRO A 172 16.79 19.39 7.50
C PRO A 172 17.40 18.09 8.00
N LEU A 173 16.56 17.11 8.32
CA LEU A 173 16.96 15.74 8.57
C LEU A 173 17.85 15.21 7.42
N SER A 174 18.96 14.54 7.76
CA SER A 174 19.90 14.05 6.77
C SER A 174 19.44 12.73 6.13
N HIS A 175 19.83 12.51 4.88
CA HIS A 175 19.58 11.23 4.20
C HIS A 175 20.23 10.05 4.92
N ASP A 176 21.46 10.24 5.40
CA ASP A 176 22.23 9.21 6.11
C ASP A 176 21.57 8.83 7.43
N THR A 177 20.96 9.79 8.13
CA THR A 177 20.19 9.53 9.36
C THR A 177 19.00 8.62 9.05
N VAL A 178 18.24 8.90 8.00
CA VAL A 178 17.11 8.06 7.59
C VAL A 178 17.59 6.67 7.18
N GLN A 179 18.69 6.58 6.44
CA GLN A 179 19.26 5.29 6.04
C GLN A 179 19.71 4.47 7.25
N SER A 180 20.35 5.11 8.24
CA SER A 180 20.74 4.47 9.50
C SER A 180 19.54 3.94 10.28
N TRP A 181 18.42 4.68 10.31
CA TRP A 181 17.19 4.19 10.94
C TRP A 181 16.61 2.96 10.24
N ILE A 182 16.65 2.94 8.91
CA ILE A 182 16.23 1.77 8.13
C ILE A 182 17.12 0.57 8.46
N ASP A 183 18.44 0.75 8.47
CA ASP A 183 19.39 -0.32 8.75
C ASP A 183 19.18 -0.89 10.17
N GLU A 184 18.96 -0.03 11.17
CA GLU A 184 18.65 -0.44 12.54
C GLU A 184 17.30 -1.19 12.62
N ALA A 185 16.26 -0.68 11.96
CA ALA A 185 14.95 -1.31 11.97
C ALA A 185 14.96 -2.69 11.29
N VAL A 186 15.64 -2.83 10.15
CA VAL A 186 15.80 -4.09 9.42
C VAL A 186 16.58 -5.11 10.25
N SER A 187 17.68 -4.67 10.87
CA SER A 187 18.48 -5.50 11.77
C SER A 187 17.66 -5.95 12.99
N GLY A 188 16.98 -5.02 13.66
CA GLY A 188 16.16 -5.29 14.84
C GLY A 188 14.97 -6.21 14.55
N ALA A 189 14.36 -6.08 13.36
CA ALA A 189 13.28 -6.96 12.91
C ALA A 189 13.77 -8.32 12.38
N LYS A 190 15.09 -8.54 12.28
CA LYS A 190 15.71 -9.77 11.75
C LYS A 190 15.18 -10.13 10.35
N ILE A 191 14.92 -9.13 9.53
CA ILE A 191 14.48 -9.35 8.14
C ILE A 191 15.69 -9.90 7.37
N ALA A 192 15.60 -11.16 6.95
CA ALA A 192 16.64 -11.81 6.18
C ALA A 192 16.78 -11.09 4.83
N VAL A 193 17.91 -10.42 4.61
CA VAL A 193 18.17 -9.80 3.31
C VAL A 193 18.84 -10.83 2.42
N SER A 194 18.02 -11.49 1.60
CA SER A 194 18.51 -12.47 0.63
C SER A 194 19.57 -11.81 -0.28
N ASN A 195 20.65 -12.56 -0.54
CA ASN A 195 21.75 -12.17 -1.44
C ASN A 195 22.54 -10.91 -1.07
N GLY A 196 22.60 -10.54 0.22
CA GLY A 196 23.42 -9.40 0.67
C GLY A 196 22.90 -8.04 0.19
N GLY A 197 21.62 -7.96 -0.20
CA GLY A 197 20.96 -6.70 -0.45
C GLY A 197 20.95 -5.80 0.78
N LYS A 198 20.69 -4.51 0.58
CA LYS A 198 20.39 -3.57 1.67
C LYS A 198 19.11 -2.81 1.31
N PHE A 199 18.22 -2.65 2.28
CA PHE A 199 17.11 -1.73 2.12
C PHE A 199 17.68 -0.33 2.01
N THR A 200 17.22 0.42 1.01
CA THR A 200 17.57 1.84 0.89
C THR A 200 16.35 2.67 1.24
N THR A 201 16.53 3.97 1.50
CA THR A 201 15.41 4.94 1.61
C THR A 201 14.38 4.87 0.46
N HIS A 202 14.75 4.29 -0.69
CA HIS A 202 13.83 4.05 -1.80
C HIS A 202 12.74 3.00 -1.51
N MET A 203 12.90 2.21 -0.45
CA MET A 203 11.94 1.17 -0.06
C MET A 203 10.55 1.73 0.25
N TYR A 204 10.45 2.92 0.86
CA TYR A 204 9.16 3.50 1.22
C TYR A 204 8.32 3.80 -0.03
N ARG A 205 8.97 4.38 -1.04
CA ARG A 205 8.36 4.69 -2.31
C ARG A 205 7.96 3.42 -3.07
N ARG A 206 8.85 2.43 -3.13
CA ARG A 206 8.58 1.18 -3.85
C ARG A 206 7.48 0.36 -3.16
N GLY A 207 7.66 0.12 -1.87
CA GLY A 207 6.72 -0.67 -1.07
C GLY A 207 5.35 -0.01 -0.94
N GLY A 208 5.28 1.33 -0.78
CA GLY A 208 4.00 2.04 -0.75
C GLY A 208 3.24 1.92 -2.08
N ALA A 209 3.96 2.01 -3.21
CA ALA A 209 3.39 1.84 -4.54
C ALA A 209 2.92 0.39 -4.79
N GLN A 210 3.76 -0.60 -4.46
CA GLN A 210 3.42 -2.01 -4.55
C GLN A 210 2.22 -2.34 -3.65
N TYR A 211 2.18 -1.83 -2.42
CA TYR A 211 1.06 -2.04 -1.51
C TYR A 211 -0.24 -1.51 -2.11
N ARG A 212 -0.30 -0.23 -2.51
CA ARG A 212 -1.53 0.31 -3.09
C ARG A 212 -1.91 -0.35 -4.41
N TYR A 213 -0.97 -0.86 -5.18
CA TYR A 213 -1.27 -1.51 -6.46
C TYR A 213 -1.69 -2.98 -6.29
N MET A 214 -1.00 -3.73 -5.43
CA MET A 214 -1.05 -5.19 -5.37
C MET A 214 -1.55 -5.77 -4.05
N PHE A 215 -1.27 -5.14 -2.91
CA PHE A 215 -1.48 -5.77 -1.59
C PHE A 215 -2.59 -5.13 -0.75
N ALA A 216 -3.05 -3.93 -1.11
CA ALA A 216 -4.17 -3.29 -0.46
C ALA A 216 -5.44 -4.15 -0.63
N PRO A 217 -6.40 -4.11 0.32
CA PRO A 217 -7.66 -4.84 0.17
C PRO A 217 -8.39 -4.49 -1.13
N VAL A 218 -9.19 -5.42 -1.64
CA VAL A 218 -10.02 -5.21 -2.83
C VAL A 218 -10.90 -3.96 -2.63
N GLY A 219 -11.00 -3.14 -3.67
CA GLY A 219 -11.69 -1.84 -3.61
C GLY A 219 -10.85 -0.69 -3.04
N LYS A 220 -9.72 -0.97 -2.37
CA LYS A 220 -8.76 0.05 -1.90
C LYS A 220 -7.50 0.14 -2.77
N ARG A 221 -7.35 -0.75 -3.75
CA ARG A 221 -6.25 -0.75 -4.71
C ARG A 221 -6.33 0.44 -5.65
N PHE A 222 -5.16 0.91 -6.07
CA PHE A 222 -5.03 2.04 -6.97
C PHE A 222 -4.88 1.53 -8.39
N THR A 223 -5.62 2.13 -9.33
CA THR A 223 -5.40 1.90 -10.75
C THR A 223 -4.00 2.37 -11.15
N LEU A 224 -3.46 1.84 -12.25
CA LEU A 224 -2.15 2.24 -12.75
C LEU A 224 -2.06 3.75 -13.02
N ALA A 225 -3.15 4.36 -13.51
CA ALA A 225 -3.24 5.81 -13.70
C ALA A 225 -3.10 6.58 -12.39
N LYS A 226 -3.77 6.11 -11.32
CA LYS A 226 -3.67 6.71 -9.99
C LYS A 226 -2.28 6.53 -9.39
N VAL A 227 -1.68 5.33 -9.52
CA VAL A 227 -0.30 5.08 -9.09
C VAL A 227 0.67 6.04 -9.79
N ARG A 228 0.53 6.17 -11.12
CA ARG A 228 1.36 7.04 -11.95
C ARG A 228 1.29 8.51 -11.49
N TRP A 229 0.07 9.01 -11.27
CA TRP A 229 -0.17 10.37 -10.79
C TRP A 229 0.43 10.56 -9.40
N TRP A 230 0.11 9.66 -8.47
CA TRP A 230 0.47 9.78 -7.06
C TRP A 230 1.98 9.75 -6.81
N GLY A 231 2.73 8.90 -7.53
CA GLY A 231 4.20 8.87 -7.44
C GLY A 231 4.92 9.74 -8.47
N GLY A 232 4.19 10.56 -9.26
CA GLY A 232 4.78 11.63 -10.08
C GLY A 232 5.65 11.10 -11.19
N TRP A 233 5.23 9.99 -11.77
CA TRP A 233 5.87 9.44 -12.95
C TRP A 233 5.43 10.26 -14.16
N ALA A 234 6.38 11.00 -14.74
CA ALA A 234 6.16 11.79 -15.94
C ALA A 234 5.57 10.95 -17.08
N GLU A 235 4.84 11.62 -17.98
CA GLU A 235 4.07 10.95 -19.05
C GLU A 235 4.97 10.22 -20.06
N ASN A 236 6.19 10.70 -20.17
CA ASN A 236 7.25 10.27 -21.06
C ASN A 236 8.34 9.45 -20.35
N LYS A 237 8.22 9.19 -19.03
CA LYS A 237 9.06 8.15 -18.42
C LYS A 237 8.58 6.79 -18.94
N HIS A 238 9.52 5.98 -19.42
CA HIS A 238 9.26 4.63 -19.95
C HIS A 238 8.30 3.90 -19.01
N ARG A 239 7.15 3.45 -19.53
CA ARG A 239 6.21 2.60 -18.77
C ARG A 239 6.97 1.46 -18.11
N ASP A 240 7.96 0.92 -18.81
CA ASP A 240 8.89 -0.12 -18.38
C ASP A 240 9.55 0.18 -17.03
N THR A 241 9.84 1.43 -16.67
CA THR A 241 10.41 1.72 -15.35
C THR A 241 9.39 1.52 -14.24
N MET A 242 8.18 2.06 -14.40
CA MET A 242 7.09 1.92 -13.41
C MET A 242 6.59 0.48 -13.36
N ILE A 243 6.41 -0.13 -14.52
CA ILE A 243 6.09 -1.54 -14.68
C ILE A 243 7.18 -2.36 -13.99
N ARG A 244 8.47 -2.11 -14.17
CA ARG A 244 9.53 -2.82 -13.46
C ARG A 244 9.49 -2.63 -11.94
N TYR A 245 9.16 -1.43 -11.45
CA TYR A 245 8.93 -1.22 -10.01
C TYR A 245 7.80 -2.07 -9.42
N LEU A 246 6.76 -2.32 -10.22
CA LEU A 246 5.58 -3.09 -9.82
C LEU A 246 5.73 -4.60 -10.14
N LEU A 247 6.36 -4.94 -11.27
CA LEU A 247 6.42 -6.27 -11.86
C LEU A 247 7.70 -7.06 -11.56
N ASP A 248 8.81 -6.44 -11.12
CA ASP A 248 9.99 -7.23 -10.72
C ASP A 248 9.63 -8.20 -9.56
N GLU A 249 8.61 -7.89 -8.76
CA GLU A 249 8.03 -8.83 -7.80
C GLU A 249 6.92 -9.70 -8.42
N LEU A 250 6.09 -9.12 -9.30
CA LEU A 250 4.96 -9.82 -9.90
C LEU A 250 5.40 -10.97 -10.83
N HIS A 251 6.53 -10.84 -11.53
CA HIS A 251 7.10 -11.93 -12.33
C HIS A 251 7.43 -13.15 -11.47
N ALA A 252 7.87 -12.97 -10.22
CA ALA A 252 8.14 -14.08 -9.31
C ALA A 252 6.84 -14.78 -8.85
N TYR A 253 5.72 -14.06 -8.78
CA TYR A 253 4.39 -14.63 -8.49
C TYR A 253 3.74 -15.26 -9.72
N GLU A 254 3.86 -14.64 -10.90
CA GLU A 254 3.35 -15.18 -12.16
C GLU A 254 4.04 -16.49 -12.55
N THR A 255 5.32 -16.67 -12.21
CA THR A 255 6.03 -17.93 -12.50
C THR A 255 5.62 -19.09 -11.60
N ASP A 256 4.81 -18.87 -10.55
CA ASP A 256 4.20 -19.94 -9.76
C ASP A 256 2.86 -20.34 -10.38
N HIS A 257 2.92 -21.27 -11.34
CA HIS A 257 1.74 -21.86 -11.98
C HIS A 257 1.25 -23.13 -11.26
N GLY A 258 1.63 -23.33 -10.00
CA GLY A 258 1.34 -24.56 -9.25
C GLY A 258 -0.17 -24.87 -9.12
N ASP A 259 -1.02 -23.86 -9.24
CA ASP A 259 -2.48 -23.95 -9.13
C ASP A 259 -3.22 -23.77 -10.47
N ALA A 260 -2.53 -23.76 -11.61
CA ALA A 260 -3.14 -23.56 -12.93
C ALA A 260 -4.21 -24.62 -13.30
N LEU A 261 -4.20 -25.78 -12.62
CA LEU A 261 -5.20 -26.84 -12.77
C LEU A 261 -6.27 -26.83 -11.66
N CYS A 262 -6.32 -25.80 -10.81
CA CYS A 262 -7.36 -25.65 -9.82
C CYS A 262 -8.73 -25.57 -10.53
N PRO A 263 -9.71 -26.42 -10.19
CA PRO A 263 -11.05 -26.40 -10.81
C PRO A 263 -11.75 -25.05 -10.64
N ILE A 264 -11.40 -24.32 -9.57
CA ILE A 264 -11.81 -22.94 -9.34
C ILE A 264 -10.73 -22.06 -9.96
N GLN A 265 -10.93 -21.65 -11.20
CA GLN A 265 -10.06 -20.66 -11.81
C GLN A 265 -10.19 -19.36 -11.03
N GLN A 266 -9.11 -18.92 -10.38
CA GLN A 266 -8.98 -17.52 -10.02
C GLN A 266 -9.07 -16.77 -11.34
N GLU A 267 -10.17 -16.04 -11.60
CA GLU A 267 -10.36 -15.33 -12.88
C GLU A 267 -9.36 -14.15 -12.97
N ALA A 268 -8.08 -14.46 -13.12
CA ALA A 268 -6.94 -13.53 -13.09
C ALA A 268 -6.98 -12.52 -14.25
N ASN A 269 -7.77 -12.83 -15.27
CA ASN A 269 -8.11 -11.96 -16.39
C ASN A 269 -9.05 -10.80 -16.00
N VAL A 270 -9.76 -10.88 -14.87
CA VAL A 270 -10.69 -9.84 -14.38
C VAL A 270 -10.08 -9.02 -13.24
N SER A 271 -9.25 -9.64 -12.39
CA SER A 271 -8.49 -8.99 -11.33
C SER A 271 -7.10 -9.61 -11.23
N LEU A 272 -6.07 -8.80 -10.97
CA LEU A 272 -4.65 -9.22 -10.96
C LEU A 272 -4.35 -10.48 -10.11
N LEU A 273 -5.18 -10.74 -9.09
CA LEU A 273 -5.09 -11.92 -8.20
C LEU A 273 -6.43 -12.67 -8.10
N GLY A 274 -7.33 -12.52 -9.09
CA GLY A 274 -8.65 -13.15 -9.11
C GLY A 274 -9.62 -12.68 -8.02
N GLU A 275 -9.29 -11.66 -7.24
CA GLU A 275 -9.99 -11.31 -6.00
C GLU A 275 -11.36 -10.67 -6.19
N HIS A 276 -11.72 -10.29 -7.41
CA HIS A 276 -13.10 -9.89 -7.69
C HIS A 276 -14.06 -11.05 -7.37
N THR A 277 -13.59 -12.31 -7.41
CA THR A 277 -14.34 -13.47 -6.91
C THR A 277 -14.71 -13.38 -5.42
N LEU A 278 -13.91 -12.70 -4.59
CA LEU A 278 -14.19 -12.52 -3.16
C LEU A 278 -15.31 -11.51 -2.87
N VAL A 279 -15.59 -10.63 -3.83
CA VAL A 279 -16.61 -9.58 -3.71
C VAL A 279 -17.80 -9.84 -4.64
N LYS A 280 -17.65 -10.78 -5.56
CA LYS A 280 -18.72 -11.23 -6.45
C LYS A 280 -19.75 -11.99 -5.59
N PRO A 281 -21.05 -11.74 -5.79
CA PRO A 281 -22.08 -12.63 -5.27
C PRO A 281 -21.79 -14.06 -5.71
N ALA A 282 -21.97 -15.04 -4.82
CA ALA A 282 -21.76 -16.45 -5.15
C ALA A 282 -22.51 -16.83 -6.44
N THR A 283 -21.82 -17.48 -7.37
CA THR A 283 -22.45 -17.93 -8.61
C THR A 283 -23.37 -19.12 -8.34
N THR A 284 -24.29 -19.40 -9.25
CA THR A 284 -25.18 -20.56 -9.13
C THR A 284 -24.36 -21.85 -9.09
N GLU A 285 -23.27 -21.93 -9.84
CA GLU A 285 -22.32 -23.05 -9.81
C GLU A 285 -21.63 -23.19 -8.44
N ASP A 286 -21.18 -22.09 -7.83
CA ASP A 286 -20.58 -22.12 -6.48
C ASP A 286 -21.56 -22.67 -5.45
N VAL A 287 -22.82 -22.24 -5.54
CA VAL A 287 -23.91 -22.72 -4.68
C VAL A 287 -24.19 -24.20 -4.92
N CYS A 288 -24.22 -24.65 -6.18
CA CYS A 288 -24.40 -26.06 -6.52
C CYS A 288 -23.25 -26.94 -6.00
N LEU A 289 -22.00 -26.48 -6.11
CA LEU A 289 -20.83 -27.19 -5.59
C LEU A 289 -20.86 -27.27 -4.06
N LEU A 290 -21.18 -26.17 -3.38
CA LEU A 290 -21.36 -26.15 -1.93
C LEU A 290 -22.49 -27.10 -1.50
N GLN A 291 -23.63 -27.08 -2.21
CA GLN A 291 -24.76 -27.97 -1.95
C GLN A 291 -24.37 -29.44 -2.13
N ALA A 292 -23.64 -29.77 -3.20
CA ALA A 292 -23.16 -31.13 -3.46
C ALA A 292 -22.20 -31.61 -2.36
N SER A 293 -21.27 -30.75 -1.93
CA SER A 293 -20.35 -31.03 -0.81
C SER A 293 -21.14 -31.31 0.48
N ILE A 294 -22.03 -30.40 0.86
CA ILE A 294 -22.87 -30.54 2.07
C ILE A 294 -23.71 -31.82 2.01
N SER A 295 -24.30 -32.13 0.85
CA SER A 295 -25.12 -33.33 0.68
C SER A 295 -24.30 -34.60 0.85
N THR A 296 -23.05 -34.60 0.36
CA THR A 296 -22.12 -35.74 0.48
C THR A 296 -21.72 -35.95 1.94
N ASP A 297 -21.33 -34.88 2.64
CA ASP A 297 -20.95 -34.92 4.06
C ASP A 297 -22.12 -35.41 4.93
N LEU A 298 -23.33 -34.95 4.64
CA LEU A 298 -24.55 -35.34 5.35
C LEU A 298 -24.88 -36.82 5.10
N HIS A 299 -24.77 -37.30 3.86
CA HIS A 299 -24.91 -38.72 3.54
C HIS A 299 -23.88 -39.58 4.27
N GLN A 300 -22.63 -39.15 4.34
CA GLN A 300 -21.57 -39.85 5.05
C GLN A 300 -21.85 -39.90 6.56
N ALA A 301 -22.28 -38.78 7.16
CA ALA A 301 -22.66 -38.73 8.57
C ALA A 301 -23.84 -39.67 8.89
N VAL A 302 -24.89 -39.65 8.07
CA VAL A 302 -26.05 -40.54 8.21
C VAL A 302 -25.64 -42.01 8.09
N TRP A 303 -24.76 -42.32 7.14
CA TRP A 303 -24.23 -43.68 6.96
C TRP A 303 -23.43 -44.14 8.19
N GLN A 304 -22.58 -43.28 8.75
CA GLN A 304 -21.85 -43.62 9.98
C GLN A 304 -22.76 -43.82 11.18
N ILE A 305 -23.75 -42.95 11.39
CA ILE A 305 -24.76 -43.11 12.45
C ILE A 305 -25.50 -44.44 12.30
N THR A 306 -25.92 -44.77 11.08
CA THR A 306 -26.62 -46.02 10.79
C THR A 306 -25.76 -47.23 11.14
N ASN A 307 -24.48 -47.22 10.78
CA ASN A 307 -23.56 -48.30 11.12
C ASN A 307 -23.32 -48.43 12.62
N ILE A 308 -23.23 -47.32 13.35
CA ILE A 308 -23.11 -47.32 14.81
C ILE A 308 -24.35 -47.96 15.42
N VAL A 309 -25.56 -47.53 15.03
CA VAL A 309 -26.82 -48.08 15.53
C VAL A 309 -26.91 -49.59 15.27
N VAL A 310 -26.57 -50.04 14.06
CA VAL A 310 -26.56 -51.47 13.69
C VAL A 310 -25.52 -52.27 14.47
N ALA A 311 -24.35 -51.69 14.75
CA ALA A 311 -23.31 -52.32 15.56
C ALA A 311 -23.75 -52.44 17.03
N THR A 312 -24.34 -51.39 17.61
CA THR A 312 -24.85 -51.38 18.98
C THR A 312 -26.01 -52.37 19.14
N SER A 313 -26.92 -52.48 18.16
CA SER A 313 -28.03 -53.44 18.22
C SER A 313 -27.57 -54.91 18.16
N LYS A 314 -26.44 -55.20 17.51
CA LYS A 314 -25.85 -56.56 17.48
C LYS A 314 -25.09 -56.90 18.76
N SER A 315 -24.57 -55.90 19.47
CA SER A 315 -23.84 -56.08 20.73
C SER A 315 -24.77 -56.24 21.94
N MET A 316 -26.01 -55.72 21.89
CA MET A 316 -27.01 -55.94 22.94
C MET A 316 -27.79 -57.23 22.66
N GLY A 317 -27.21 -58.36 23.07
CA GLY A 317 -27.92 -59.62 23.11
C GLY A 317 -29.21 -59.52 23.95
N THR A 318 -30.31 -59.98 23.36
CA THR A 318 -31.50 -60.53 24.02
C THR A 318 -32.08 -59.71 25.18
N VAL A 319 -32.86 -58.67 24.86
CA VAL A 319 -33.83 -58.07 25.80
C VAL A 319 -35.22 -58.02 25.12
N PRO A 320 -36.34 -58.30 25.82
CA PRO A 320 -37.61 -58.67 25.20
C PRO A 320 -38.31 -57.52 24.47
N LEU A 321 -38.83 -57.86 23.28
CA LEU A 321 -39.85 -57.19 22.44
C LEU A 321 -40.60 -55.99 23.06
N LEU A 322 -40.34 -54.80 22.52
CA LEU A 322 -41.31 -53.69 22.48
C LEU A 322 -42.05 -53.70 21.12
N PRO A 323 -43.32 -53.24 21.07
CA PRO A 323 -44.24 -53.51 19.97
C PRO A 323 -43.94 -52.72 18.69
N PRO A 324 -44.39 -53.20 17.51
CA PRO A 324 -43.89 -52.77 16.19
C PRO A 324 -44.35 -51.40 15.69
N SER A 325 -44.95 -50.56 16.54
CA SER A 325 -45.73 -49.39 16.10
C SER A 325 -44.98 -48.05 16.09
N LEU A 326 -43.65 -48.02 16.27
CA LEU A 326 -42.86 -46.76 16.28
C LEU A 326 -41.73 -46.70 15.24
N LEU A 327 -41.55 -47.71 14.39
CA LEU A 327 -40.43 -47.79 13.44
C LEU A 327 -40.76 -47.32 12.01
N THR A 328 -41.97 -46.82 11.76
CA THR A 328 -42.42 -46.42 10.42
C THR A 328 -42.17 -44.95 10.06
N THR A 329 -41.58 -44.13 10.94
CA THR A 329 -41.43 -42.67 10.72
C THR A 329 -40.00 -42.17 10.51
N LEU A 330 -39.03 -43.05 10.26
CA LEU A 330 -37.66 -42.64 9.88
C LEU A 330 -37.33 -43.15 8.47
N SER A 331 -38.14 -42.75 7.49
CA SER A 331 -37.65 -42.63 6.12
C SER A 331 -37.13 -41.20 5.99
N PRO A 332 -35.82 -40.97 5.82
CA PRO A 332 -35.33 -39.62 5.58
C PRO A 332 -35.71 -39.28 4.14
N ASN A 333 -36.89 -38.68 3.96
CA ASN A 333 -37.18 -37.99 2.71
C ASN A 333 -36.32 -36.72 2.68
N VAL A 334 -35.07 -36.88 2.23
CA VAL A 334 -34.09 -35.79 2.13
C VAL A 334 -34.58 -34.66 1.21
N ASN A 335 -35.58 -34.94 0.34
CA ASN A 335 -36.17 -33.95 -0.55
C ASN A 335 -37.05 -32.90 0.16
N SER A 336 -37.46 -33.11 1.43
CA SER A 336 -38.31 -32.15 2.13
C SER A 336 -37.56 -31.02 2.86
N LEU A 337 -36.23 -31.07 2.97
CA LEU A 337 -35.43 -30.04 3.65
C LEU A 337 -34.85 -28.96 2.70
N LEU A 338 -35.02 -29.09 1.38
CA LEU A 338 -34.50 -28.15 0.37
C LEU A 338 -35.54 -27.15 -0.18
N ALA A 339 -36.75 -27.10 0.37
CA ALA A 339 -37.75 -26.11 -0.01
C ALA A 339 -37.41 -24.74 0.62
N LEU A 340 -36.58 -23.94 -0.05
CA LEU A 340 -36.40 -22.53 0.31
C LEU A 340 -37.71 -21.76 0.04
N PRO A 341 -38.16 -20.88 0.97
CA PRO A 341 -39.30 -20.03 0.70
C PRO A 341 -38.93 -18.96 -0.33
N THR A 342 -39.69 -18.89 -1.42
CA THR A 342 -39.69 -17.77 -2.36
C THR A 342 -40.14 -16.51 -1.60
N MET A 343 -39.21 -15.60 -1.33
CA MET A 343 -39.54 -14.28 -0.79
C MET A 343 -40.13 -13.42 -1.92
N THR A 344 -41.45 -13.33 -1.98
CA THR A 344 -42.17 -12.32 -2.75
C THR A 344 -41.98 -10.97 -2.08
N VAL A 345 -41.19 -10.08 -2.69
CA VAL A 345 -41.06 -8.68 -2.29
C VAL A 345 -42.33 -7.95 -2.71
N GLN A 346 -43.24 -7.75 -1.76
CA GLN A 346 -44.41 -6.91 -1.94
C GLN A 346 -44.00 -5.46 -1.71
N GLY A 347 -43.99 -4.68 -2.79
CA GLY A 347 -43.66 -3.26 -2.78
C GLY A 347 -44.69 -2.46 -1.98
N ALA A 348 -44.21 -1.72 -0.99
CA ALA A 348 -44.95 -0.60 -0.41
C ALA A 348 -44.55 0.67 -1.16
N GLU A 349 -45.47 1.17 -1.99
CA GLU A 349 -45.47 2.56 -2.44
C GLU A 349 -45.60 3.47 -1.21
N GLN A 350 -44.55 4.23 -0.90
CA GLN A 350 -44.68 5.44 -0.11
C GLN A 350 -44.30 6.64 -0.98
N ALA A 351 -45.26 7.55 -1.05
CA ALA A 351 -45.28 8.75 -1.87
C ALA A 351 -44.07 9.66 -1.63
N LEU A 352 -43.40 10.04 -2.72
CA LEU A 352 -42.47 11.16 -2.74
C LEU A 352 -43.24 12.49 -2.57
N ALA A 353 -42.85 13.27 -1.57
CA ALA A 353 -43.09 14.72 -1.56
C ALA A 353 -41.95 15.42 -2.33
N PRO A 354 -42.23 16.51 -3.09
CA PRO A 354 -41.24 17.16 -3.93
C PRO A 354 -40.35 18.09 -3.11
N LEU A 355 -39.04 17.84 -3.09
CA LEU A 355 -38.05 18.81 -2.65
C LEU A 355 -37.80 19.82 -3.77
N THR A 356 -38.13 21.07 -3.45
CA THR A 356 -37.96 22.27 -4.25
C THR A 356 -36.53 22.46 -4.74
N SER A 357 -36.43 22.65 -6.05
CA SER A 357 -35.31 23.21 -6.82
C SER A 357 -34.68 24.41 -6.12
N LEU A 358 -33.39 24.31 -5.80
CA LEU A 358 -32.55 25.48 -5.47
C LEU A 358 -31.61 25.72 -6.65
N MET A 359 -31.99 26.68 -7.47
CA MET A 359 -31.13 27.27 -8.50
C MET A 359 -29.94 27.96 -7.81
N VAL A 360 -28.74 27.45 -8.06
CA VAL A 360 -27.52 28.24 -7.83
C VAL A 360 -27.29 29.07 -9.08
N GLN A 361 -27.54 30.37 -8.92
CA GLN A 361 -27.28 31.40 -9.92
C GLN A 361 -25.78 31.49 -10.22
N CYS A 362 -25.45 31.32 -11.49
CA CYS A 362 -24.21 31.79 -12.09
C CYS A 362 -24.22 33.32 -12.17
N LEU A 363 -23.15 33.97 -11.75
CA LEU A 363 -22.84 35.40 -12.01
C LEU A 363 -21.31 35.60 -11.85
N PRO A 364 -20.71 36.63 -12.47
CA PRO A 364 -20.01 36.45 -13.73
C PRO A 364 -18.51 36.76 -13.66
N LEU A 365 -17.86 36.29 -14.72
CA LEU A 365 -16.51 36.53 -15.17
C LEU A 365 -16.11 38.02 -15.08
N LEU A 366 -15.13 38.35 -14.25
CA LEU A 366 -14.40 39.62 -14.32
C LEU A 366 -13.11 39.41 -15.13
N THR A 367 -13.13 39.94 -16.34
CA THR A 367 -11.97 40.16 -17.20
C THR A 367 -11.14 41.32 -16.64
N LEU A 368 -9.92 41.05 -16.19
CA LEU A 368 -8.90 42.09 -16.04
C LEU A 368 -7.78 41.85 -17.05
N SER A 369 -7.75 42.74 -18.04
CA SER A 369 -6.60 43.04 -18.87
C SER A 369 -5.57 43.76 -17.99
N SER A 370 -4.29 43.44 -18.15
CA SER A 370 -3.23 44.44 -18.28
C SER A 370 -1.87 43.80 -18.56
N ASP A 371 -1.29 44.32 -19.63
CA ASP A 371 0.09 44.24 -20.08
C ASP A 371 1.11 44.50 -18.97
N SER A 372 2.28 43.84 -19.05
CA SER A 372 3.57 44.54 -19.16
C SER A 372 4.77 43.57 -19.18
N SER A 373 5.45 43.55 -20.33
CA SER A 373 6.90 43.59 -20.56
C SER A 373 7.89 42.87 -19.62
N LEU A 374 8.60 41.92 -20.25
CA LEU A 374 9.95 41.41 -19.94
C LEU A 374 10.99 42.54 -19.75
N PRO A 375 12.14 42.22 -19.11
CA PRO A 375 13.30 41.89 -19.93
C PRO A 375 14.08 40.64 -19.50
N SER A 376 14.60 39.99 -20.54
CA SER A 376 15.50 38.84 -20.55
C SER A 376 16.83 39.11 -19.84
N THR A 377 17.39 38.09 -19.19
CA THR A 377 18.82 38.06 -18.89
C THR A 377 19.39 36.68 -19.19
N THR A 378 20.16 36.65 -20.27
CA THR A 378 21.04 35.58 -20.73
C THR A 378 22.13 35.32 -19.69
N SER A 379 22.42 34.06 -19.37
CA SER A 379 23.72 33.70 -18.81
C SER A 379 24.09 32.26 -19.14
N GLN A 380 25.39 32.12 -19.37
CA GLN A 380 26.00 31.19 -20.27
C GLN A 380 26.35 29.85 -19.61
N VAL A 381 26.44 28.86 -20.50
CA VAL A 381 27.06 27.56 -20.32
C VAL A 381 28.53 27.71 -19.94
N ILE A 382 28.95 27.02 -18.87
CA ILE A 382 30.35 26.58 -18.69
C ILE A 382 30.33 25.09 -18.38
N THR A 383 30.69 24.30 -19.39
CA THR A 383 31.10 22.90 -19.28
C THR A 383 32.55 22.83 -18.86
N ASN A 384 32.88 22.06 -17.81
CA ASN A 384 34.23 21.56 -17.61
C ASN A 384 34.18 20.06 -17.35
N GLN A 385 34.84 19.33 -18.25
CA GLN A 385 35.20 17.92 -18.12
C GLN A 385 36.46 17.76 -17.29
N GLY A 386 36.63 16.58 -16.69
CA GLY A 386 37.90 16.08 -16.16
C GLY A 386 37.71 14.85 -15.26
N PRO A 387 38.11 13.64 -15.67
CA PRO A 387 37.94 12.41 -14.88
C PRO A 387 39.18 12.08 -14.03
N PRO A 388 39.03 11.36 -12.90
CA PRO A 388 40.14 10.63 -12.28
C PRO A 388 39.98 9.09 -12.40
N PRO A 389 41.06 8.33 -12.11
CA PRO A 389 41.43 7.15 -12.88
C PRO A 389 40.97 5.82 -12.27
N GLY A 390 41.13 4.79 -13.10
CA GLY A 390 40.54 3.46 -12.95
C GLY A 390 40.98 2.64 -11.73
N SER A 391 40.03 1.84 -11.26
CA SER A 391 40.24 0.65 -10.46
C SER A 391 39.63 -0.53 -11.23
N GLN A 392 40.49 -1.37 -11.82
CA GLN A 392 40.11 -2.65 -12.39
C GLN A 392 39.92 -3.66 -11.25
N HIS A 393 38.67 -3.87 -10.81
CA HIS A 393 38.36 -5.02 -9.98
C HIS A 393 38.10 -6.25 -10.85
N LYS A 394 39.08 -7.16 -10.80
CA LYS A 394 39.09 -8.51 -11.38
C LYS A 394 37.99 -9.34 -10.69
N TRP A 395 36.94 -9.69 -11.42
CA TRP A 395 35.89 -10.61 -10.93
C TRP A 395 36.42 -12.05 -10.97
N CYS A 396 36.59 -12.66 -9.80
CA CYS A 396 36.81 -14.11 -9.68
C CYS A 396 35.46 -14.83 -9.84
N SER A 397 35.36 -15.67 -10.87
CA SER A 397 34.25 -16.60 -11.05
C SER A 397 34.44 -17.79 -10.12
N HIS A 398 33.54 -17.98 -9.15
CA HIS A 398 33.50 -19.19 -8.33
C HIS A 398 32.65 -20.25 -9.03
N LYS A 399 33.28 -21.40 -9.29
CA LYS A 399 32.63 -22.66 -9.68
C LYS A 399 31.79 -23.16 -8.50
N VAL A 400 30.49 -23.35 -8.72
CA VAL A 400 29.66 -24.23 -7.90
C VAL A 400 29.18 -25.35 -8.82
N SER A 401 29.73 -26.54 -8.63
CA SER A 401 29.37 -27.75 -9.37
C SER A 401 28.46 -28.62 -8.52
N HIS A 402 27.15 -28.55 -8.78
CA HIS A 402 26.27 -29.70 -8.61
C HIS A 402 25.77 -30.09 -10.00
N ALA A 403 26.01 -31.33 -10.40
CA ALA A 403 25.57 -31.83 -11.70
C ALA A 403 24.04 -31.98 -11.70
N LEU A 404 23.38 -31.28 -12.63
CA LEU A 404 21.96 -31.49 -12.92
C LEU A 404 21.76 -32.81 -13.67
N PRO A 405 20.58 -33.45 -13.54
CA PRO A 405 20.26 -34.67 -14.29
C PRO A 405 20.25 -34.38 -15.79
N THR A 406 21.12 -35.03 -16.56
CA THR A 406 21.37 -34.79 -17.99
C THR A 406 20.54 -35.66 -18.93
N LYS A 407 19.52 -36.37 -18.44
CA LYS A 407 18.63 -37.12 -19.32
C LYS A 407 17.39 -36.30 -19.66
N ASP A 408 17.36 -35.85 -20.92
CA ASP A 408 16.20 -35.41 -21.70
C ASP A 408 15.63 -34.00 -21.43
N LEU A 409 16.34 -33.14 -20.70
CA LEU A 409 16.06 -31.70 -20.63
C LEU A 409 16.92 -30.92 -21.64
N ILE A 410 16.41 -30.74 -22.86
CA ILE A 410 16.95 -29.74 -23.79
C ILE A 410 16.32 -28.40 -23.40
N ILE A 411 16.98 -27.68 -22.48
CA ILE A 411 16.75 -26.24 -22.35
C ILE A 411 17.46 -25.62 -23.57
N PRO A 412 16.75 -24.99 -24.53
CA PRO A 412 17.44 -24.26 -25.58
C PRO A 412 18.27 -23.16 -24.93
N ASP A 413 19.59 -23.27 -25.06
CA ASP A 413 20.50 -22.19 -24.72
C ASP A 413 20.25 -21.07 -25.74
N VAL A 414 19.41 -20.10 -25.39
CA VAL A 414 19.11 -18.96 -26.25
C VAL A 414 19.89 -17.73 -25.79
N PRO A 415 21.14 -17.58 -26.21
CA PRO A 415 21.59 -16.31 -26.72
C PRO A 415 21.31 -16.30 -28.22
N VAL A 416 20.31 -15.51 -28.65
CA VAL A 416 20.11 -15.23 -30.08
C VAL A 416 21.40 -14.62 -30.60
N VAL A 417 22.15 -15.40 -31.37
CA VAL A 417 23.29 -14.91 -32.13
C VAL A 417 22.70 -14.17 -33.32
N ASN A 418 23.04 -12.89 -33.47
CA ASN A 418 22.63 -12.13 -34.64
C ASN A 418 23.15 -12.83 -35.91
N GLY A 419 22.55 -12.58 -37.07
CA GLY A 419 23.00 -13.17 -38.35
C GLY A 419 24.46 -12.87 -38.72
N ASP A 420 25.11 -11.93 -38.04
CA ASP A 420 26.52 -11.57 -38.18
C ASP A 420 27.46 -12.28 -37.18
N GLY A 421 26.96 -13.21 -36.36
CA GLY A 421 27.74 -13.92 -35.35
C GLY A 421 27.97 -13.15 -34.05
N THR A 422 27.49 -11.91 -33.94
CA THR A 422 27.68 -11.08 -32.75
C THR A 422 26.64 -11.40 -31.67
N ARG A 423 27.05 -11.28 -30.40
CA ARG A 423 26.15 -11.38 -29.26
C ARG A 423 25.70 -9.98 -28.84
N GLN A 424 24.39 -9.76 -28.77
CA GLN A 424 23.85 -8.54 -28.18
C GLN A 424 24.20 -8.45 -26.70
N HIS A 425 24.42 -7.22 -26.22
CA HIS A 425 24.70 -6.96 -24.82
C HIS A 425 23.50 -7.41 -23.96
N ARG A 426 23.73 -8.08 -22.83
CA ARG A 426 22.70 -8.65 -21.92
C ARG A 426 21.60 -7.67 -21.49
N ARG A 427 21.85 -6.36 -21.58
CA ARG A 427 20.88 -5.31 -21.23
C ARG A 427 19.85 -5.04 -22.33
N ASP A 428 20.10 -5.55 -23.54
CA ASP A 428 19.32 -5.31 -24.75
C ASP A 428 18.63 -6.58 -25.27
N SER A 429 18.91 -7.76 -24.69
CA SER A 429 18.35 -9.06 -25.11
C SER A 429 16.82 -9.15 -25.02
N TRP A 430 16.20 -8.38 -24.13
CA TRP A 430 14.74 -8.31 -24.01
C TRP A 430 14.06 -7.70 -25.25
N ARG A 431 14.77 -6.87 -26.03
CA ARG A 431 14.21 -6.25 -27.24
C ARG A 431 13.91 -7.29 -28.32
N GLU A 432 14.70 -8.35 -28.37
CA GLU A 432 14.49 -9.43 -29.33
C GLU A 432 13.34 -10.34 -28.92
N ILE A 433 13.16 -10.58 -27.61
CA ILE A 433 11.97 -11.26 -27.08
C ILE A 433 10.70 -10.47 -27.44
N VAL A 434 10.70 -9.15 -27.23
CA VAL A 434 9.57 -8.29 -27.63
C VAL A 434 9.35 -8.31 -29.13
N LYS A 435 10.41 -8.36 -29.93
CA LYS A 435 10.31 -8.43 -31.39
C LYS A 435 9.78 -9.78 -31.88
N GLN A 436 10.18 -10.89 -31.25
CA GLN A 436 9.65 -12.24 -31.52
C GLN A 436 8.16 -12.34 -31.15
N TRP A 437 7.74 -11.78 -30.02
CA TRP A 437 6.33 -11.72 -29.65
C TRP A 437 5.47 -10.92 -30.64
N VAL A 438 6.00 -9.81 -31.17
CA VAL A 438 5.25 -8.96 -32.11
C VAL A 438 5.23 -9.55 -33.52
N LYS A 439 6.27 -10.26 -33.93
CA LYS A 439 6.46 -10.69 -35.33
C LYS A 439 6.32 -12.21 -35.55
N GLY A 440 6.13 -12.97 -34.47
CA GLY A 440 6.23 -14.42 -34.47
C GLY A 440 7.69 -14.90 -34.49
N ASP A 441 7.90 -16.17 -34.18
CA ASP A 441 9.23 -16.77 -34.23
C ASP A 441 9.80 -16.69 -35.66
N PRO A 442 11.09 -16.35 -35.81
CA PRO A 442 11.75 -16.44 -37.10
C PRO A 442 11.69 -17.90 -37.60
N LYS A 443 11.33 -18.08 -38.88
CA LYS A 443 11.26 -19.40 -39.52
C LYS A 443 12.61 -20.11 -39.57
#